data_AF-A0A3N2GV68-F1
#
_entry.id   AF-A0A3N2GV68-F1
#
_cell.length_a   1.000
_cell.length_b   1.000
_cell.length_c   1.000
_cell.angle_alpha   90.00
_cell.angle_beta   90.00
_cell.angle_gamma   90.00
#
_symmetry.space_group_name_H-M   'P 1'
#
loop_
_entity.id
_entity.type
_entity.pdbx_description
1 polymer ?
#
loop_
_entity_poly.entity_id
_entity_poly.type
_entity_poly.pdbx_seq_one_letter_code
_entity_poly.pdbx_strand_id
1 'polypeptide(L)'
;MLGSVALGKDYATQDCSLARALEVVGERWTLLVLRDFFYGVRRFGDLCAHLDIPRAVLTDRLKSLVAAGLLERRPRPSGHEYVLTERGIALWPAVFALAQWGEHEFGPPAGPRRVFSHADCGTAVTESGLCPRCRTVPGPADLMVSLGPGAKPGLRDDPVSVALREPHRLLTPLA
;
A
#
# COMPACT_ATOMS: atom_id res chain seq x y z
N MET A 1 21.39 -29.89 21.04
CA MET A 1 19.96 -29.54 21.23
C MET A 1 19.57 -28.61 20.09
N LEU A 2 18.64 -29.08 19.24
CA LEU A 2 18.22 -28.44 18.00
C LEU A 2 17.51 -27.11 18.28
N GLY A 3 18.12 -26.01 17.84
CA GLY A 3 17.50 -24.70 17.83
C GLY A 3 16.35 -24.66 16.82
N SER A 4 15.21 -24.15 17.27
CA SER A 4 13.96 -23.92 16.53
C SER A 4 14.15 -23.58 15.04
N VAL A 5 13.83 -24.52 14.16
CA VAL A 5 13.65 -24.25 12.72
C VAL A 5 12.23 -23.71 12.52
N ALA A 6 12.06 -22.40 12.76
CA ALA A 6 11.01 -21.68 12.07
C ALA A 6 11.37 -21.69 10.57
N LEU A 7 10.44 -22.07 9.68
CA LEU A 7 10.68 -22.05 8.23
C LEU A 7 11.39 -20.75 7.84
N GLY A 8 12.60 -20.88 7.28
CA GLY A 8 13.39 -19.75 6.82
C GLY A 8 12.58 -18.92 5.83
N LYS A 9 12.35 -17.64 6.15
CA LYS A 9 11.78 -16.65 5.22
C LYS A 9 12.86 -16.06 4.31
N ASP A 10 14.07 -16.61 4.39
CA ASP A 10 15.25 -16.19 3.67
C ASP A 10 15.49 -17.11 2.47
N TYR A 11 15.79 -16.49 1.34
CA TYR A 11 16.19 -17.18 0.13
C TYR A 11 17.73 -17.27 0.09
N ALA A 12 18.33 -17.86 1.13
CA ALA A 12 19.78 -17.82 1.37
C ALA A 12 20.62 -18.40 0.21
N THR A 13 20.04 -19.27 -0.61
CA THR A 13 20.69 -19.88 -1.78
C THR A 13 20.34 -19.21 -3.11
N GLN A 14 19.56 -18.11 -3.09
CA GLN A 14 19.18 -17.37 -4.28
C GLN A 14 20.04 -16.11 -4.43
N ASP A 15 20.82 -16.03 -5.50
CA ASP A 15 21.50 -14.80 -5.92
C ASP A 15 20.55 -13.97 -6.81
N CYS A 16 19.49 -13.43 -6.20
CA CYS A 16 18.42 -12.74 -6.92
C CYS A 16 17.85 -11.56 -6.12
N SER A 17 17.92 -10.35 -6.69
CA SER A 17 17.39 -9.13 -6.07
C SER A 17 15.87 -9.20 -5.81
N LEU A 18 15.13 -9.93 -6.64
CA LEU A 18 13.71 -10.16 -6.42
C LEU A 18 13.48 -11.07 -5.20
N ALA A 19 14.26 -12.14 -5.06
CA ALA A 19 14.19 -13.00 -3.89
C ALA A 19 14.47 -12.20 -2.60
N ARG A 20 15.52 -11.36 -2.61
CA ARG A 20 15.84 -10.43 -1.50
C ARG A 20 14.69 -9.48 -1.18
N ALA A 21 13.98 -8.95 -2.18
CA ALA A 21 12.81 -8.11 -1.97
C ALA A 21 11.64 -8.91 -1.35
N LEU A 22 11.41 -10.14 -1.82
CA LEU A 22 10.34 -11.02 -1.33
C LEU A 22 10.52 -11.43 0.13
N GLU A 23 11.74 -11.46 0.68
CA GLU A 23 11.94 -11.65 2.12
C GLU A 23 11.31 -10.52 2.95
N VAL A 24 11.21 -9.32 2.36
CA VAL A 24 10.65 -8.13 3.01
C VAL A 24 9.16 -8.01 2.71
N VAL A 25 8.76 -8.13 1.44
CA VAL A 25 7.39 -7.81 0.98
C VAL A 25 6.55 -9.01 0.56
N GLY A 26 7.13 -10.22 0.51
CA GLY A 26 6.47 -11.43 -0.01
C GLY A 26 5.48 -12.09 0.94
N GLU A 27 5.37 -11.62 2.19
CA GLU A 27 4.29 -12.04 3.08
C GLU A 27 2.97 -11.40 2.61
N ARG A 28 1.92 -12.23 2.49
CA ARG A 28 0.61 -11.90 1.91
C ARG A 28 0.03 -10.55 2.31
N TRP A 29 0.13 -10.18 3.58
CA TRP A 29 -0.46 -8.94 4.11
C TRP A 29 0.41 -7.71 3.88
N THR A 30 1.70 -7.88 3.63
CA THR A 30 2.67 -6.77 3.65
C THR A 30 2.35 -5.72 2.59
N LEU A 31 2.08 -6.14 1.35
CA LEU A 31 1.75 -5.20 0.27
C LEU A 31 0.36 -4.56 0.46
N LEU A 32 -0.58 -5.24 1.11
CA LEU A 32 -1.88 -4.66 1.46
C LEU A 32 -1.74 -3.59 2.57
N VAL A 33 -0.91 -3.85 3.57
CA VAL A 33 -0.57 -2.89 4.63
C VAL A 33 0.16 -1.68 4.04
N LEU A 34 1.16 -1.89 3.17
CA LEU A 34 1.88 -0.80 2.51
C LEU A 34 0.96 0.04 1.62
N ARG A 35 0.05 -0.59 0.87
CA ARG A 35 -0.97 0.11 0.08
C ARG A 35 -1.79 1.08 0.94
N ASP A 36 -2.24 0.65 2.11
CA ASP A 36 -3.02 1.51 3.01
C ASP A 36 -2.21 2.69 3.56
N PHE A 37 -0.90 2.50 3.80
CA PHE A 37 -0.01 3.61 4.13
C PHE A 37 0.13 4.62 2.96
N PHE A 38 0.17 4.16 1.71
CA PHE A 38 0.11 5.05 0.56
C PHE A 38 -1.21 5.82 0.48
N TYR A 39 -2.32 5.20 0.87
CA TYR A 39 -3.60 5.88 1.03
C TYR A 39 -3.69 6.80 2.25
N GLY A 40 -2.66 6.87 3.09
CA GLY A 40 -2.63 7.79 4.23
C GLY A 40 -3.11 7.22 5.56
N VAL A 41 -3.39 5.91 5.63
CA VAL A 41 -3.70 5.26 6.92
C VAL A 41 -2.45 5.26 7.80
N ARG A 42 -2.59 5.63 9.07
CA ARG A 42 -1.44 5.72 10.01
C ARG A 42 -1.60 4.96 11.32
N ARG A 43 -2.84 4.57 11.66
CA ARG A 43 -3.18 3.97 12.96
C ARG A 43 -3.35 2.46 12.84
N PHE A 44 -2.92 1.74 13.88
CA PHE A 44 -3.08 0.28 13.97
C PHE A 44 -4.56 -0.15 13.89
N GLY A 45 -5.44 0.58 14.60
CA GLY A 45 -6.87 0.26 14.65
C GLY A 45 -7.53 0.32 13.27
N ASP A 46 -7.21 1.36 12.50
CA ASP A 46 -7.73 1.56 11.15
C ASP A 46 -7.26 0.45 10.20
N LEU A 47 -5.98 0.07 10.26
CA LEU A 47 -5.45 -1.07 9.48
C LEU A 47 -6.15 -2.38 9.84
N CYS A 48 -6.37 -2.65 11.13
CA CYS A 48 -7.12 -3.83 11.57
C CYS A 48 -8.55 -3.84 11.02
N ALA A 49 -9.25 -2.71 11.10
CA ALA A 49 -10.64 -2.59 10.66
C ALA A 49 -10.77 -2.63 9.12
N HIS A 50 -9.81 -2.07 8.39
CA HIS A 50 -9.87 -2.02 6.92
C HIS A 50 -9.49 -3.35 6.28
N LEU A 51 -8.48 -4.05 6.82
CA LEU A 51 -7.93 -5.26 6.22
C LEU A 51 -8.52 -6.56 6.78
N ASP A 52 -9.29 -6.51 7.86
CA ASP A 52 -9.67 -7.68 8.68
C ASP A 52 -8.46 -8.56 9.06
N ILE A 53 -7.30 -7.93 9.20
CA ILE A 53 -6.04 -8.61 9.49
C ILE A 53 -6.00 -9.03 10.96
N PRO A 54 -5.60 -10.27 11.28
CA PRO A 54 -5.38 -10.68 12.66
C PRO A 54 -4.36 -9.77 13.35
N ARG A 55 -4.69 -9.27 14.55
CA ARG A 55 -3.87 -8.29 15.28
C ARG A 55 -2.41 -8.72 15.48
N ALA A 56 -2.19 -10.00 15.75
CA ALA A 56 -0.84 -10.56 15.90
C ALA A 56 -0.05 -10.47 14.59
N VAL A 57 -0.68 -10.83 13.47
CA VAL A 57 -0.06 -10.74 12.12
C VAL A 57 0.27 -9.30 11.78
N LEU A 58 -0.66 -8.35 12.00
CA LEU A 58 -0.40 -6.93 11.77
C LEU A 58 0.76 -6.41 12.64
N THR A 59 0.79 -6.80 13.91
CA THR A 59 1.88 -6.43 14.82
C THR A 59 3.23 -6.89 14.29
N ASP A 60 3.33 -8.13 13.84
CA ASP A 60 4.57 -8.68 13.29
C ASP A 60 4.95 -8.03 11.96
N ARG A 61 3.97 -7.71 11.10
CA ARG A 61 4.21 -6.98 9.86
C ARG A 61 4.77 -5.59 10.12
N LEU A 62 4.14 -4.81 11.01
CA LEU A 62 4.60 -3.47 11.34
C LEU A 62 6.00 -3.48 11.97
N LYS A 63 6.27 -4.42 12.88
CA LYS A 63 7.63 -4.60 13.43
C LYS A 63 8.67 -4.90 12.34
N SER A 64 8.34 -5.80 11.41
CA SER A 64 9.25 -6.18 10.32
C SER A 64 9.50 -5.01 9.37
N LEU A 65 8.46 -4.26 9.01
CA LEU A 65 8.55 -3.10 8.12
C LEU A 65 9.34 -1.95 8.76
N VAL A 66 9.21 -1.73 10.07
CA VAL A 66 10.04 -0.77 10.83
C VAL A 66 11.49 -1.24 10.87
N ALA A 67 11.75 -2.52 11.17
CA ALA A 67 13.10 -3.07 11.18
C ALA A 67 13.79 -3.01 9.79
N ALA A 68 13.01 -3.18 8.71
CA ALA A 68 13.48 -3.01 7.34
C ALA A 68 13.66 -1.53 6.91
N GLY A 69 13.30 -0.57 7.78
CA GLY A 69 13.40 0.86 7.51
C GLY A 69 12.39 1.38 6.48
N LEU A 70 11.30 0.64 6.24
CA LEU A 70 10.22 1.06 5.33
C LEU A 70 9.16 1.92 6.04
N LEU A 71 9.01 1.71 7.35
CA LEU A 71 8.13 2.50 8.20
C LEU A 71 8.92 3.09 9.37
N GLU A 72 8.46 4.24 9.85
CA GLU A 72 8.87 4.83 11.12
C GLU A 72 7.69 4.82 12.08
N ARG A 73 7.93 4.43 13.34
CA ARG A 73 6.92 4.47 14.41
C ARG A 73 7.10 5.75 15.22
N ARG A 74 6.09 6.62 15.22
CA ARG A 74 6.12 7.93 15.89
C ARG A 74 5.11 8.01 17.05
N PRO A 75 5.43 8.71 18.15
CA PRO A 75 4.47 8.97 19.21
C PRO A 75 3.40 9.97 18.75
N ARG A 76 2.16 9.82 19.24
CA ARG A 76 1.06 10.80 19.08
C ARG A 76 0.26 10.91 20.38
N PRO A 77 -0.54 11.97 20.60
CA PRO A 77 -1.28 12.16 21.85
C PRO A 77 -2.13 10.96 22.28
N SER A 78 -2.72 10.23 21.33
CA SER A 78 -3.52 9.03 21.62
C SER A 78 -2.83 7.72 21.17
N GLY A 79 -1.53 7.59 21.40
CA GLY A 79 -0.78 6.36 21.17
C GLY A 79 0.38 6.55 20.20
N HIS A 80 0.41 5.77 19.13
CA HIS A 80 1.48 5.81 18.13
C HIS A 80 0.88 5.80 16.73
N GLU A 81 1.63 6.36 15.79
CA GLU A 81 1.37 6.24 14.36
C GLU A 81 2.57 5.62 13.63
N TYR A 82 2.30 5.10 12.45
CA TYR A 82 3.30 4.58 11.53
C TYR A 82 3.26 5.41 10.25
N VAL A 83 4.43 5.79 9.74
CA VAL A 83 4.56 6.57 8.50
C VAL A 83 5.58 5.93 7.59
N LEU A 84 5.37 6.03 6.28
CA LEU A 84 6.37 5.60 5.29
C LEU A 84 7.63 6.46 5.42
N THR A 85 8.78 5.81 5.37
CA THR A 85 10.07 6.48 5.15
C THR A 85 10.27 6.74 3.65
N GLU A 86 11.33 7.46 3.28
CA GLU A 86 11.72 7.60 1.87
C GLU A 86 11.92 6.24 1.18
N ARG A 87 12.52 5.28 1.90
CA ARG A 87 12.70 3.90 1.42
C ARG A 87 11.36 3.18 1.24
N GLY A 88 10.40 3.42 2.14
CA GLY A 88 9.03 2.93 2.01
C GLY A 88 8.31 3.51 0.78
N ILE A 89 8.44 4.83 0.58
CA ILE A 89 7.84 5.54 -0.56
C ILE A 89 8.41 5.02 -1.89
N ALA A 90 9.70 4.70 -1.95
CA ALA A 90 10.36 4.17 -3.13
C ALA A 90 9.79 2.82 -3.62
N LEU A 91 9.01 2.09 -2.81
CA LEU A 91 8.31 0.87 -3.24
C LEU A 91 7.06 1.14 -4.08
N TRP A 92 6.59 2.39 -4.17
CA TRP A 92 5.37 2.73 -4.89
C TRP A 92 5.28 2.15 -6.31
N PRO A 93 6.32 2.23 -7.17
CA PRO A 93 6.23 1.69 -8.53
C PRO A 93 5.90 0.18 -8.56
N ALA A 94 6.43 -0.59 -7.61
CA ALA A 94 6.15 -2.02 -7.52
C ALA A 94 4.72 -2.31 -7.03
N VAL A 95 4.27 -1.57 -6.00
CA VAL A 95 2.89 -1.68 -5.48
C VAL A 95 1.88 -1.30 -6.55
N PHE A 96 2.12 -0.19 -7.24
CA PHE A 96 1.26 0.31 -8.31
C PHE A 96 1.21 -0.67 -9.48
N ALA A 97 2.36 -1.12 -9.99
CA ALA A 97 2.40 -2.06 -11.11
C ALA A 97 1.67 -3.38 -10.79
N LEU A 98 1.82 -3.91 -9.57
CA LEU A 98 1.10 -5.11 -9.15
C LEU A 98 -0.42 -4.87 -9.04
N ALA A 99 -0.84 -3.71 -8.56
CA ALA A 99 -2.25 -3.34 -8.51
C ALA A 99 -2.85 -3.19 -9.92
N GLN A 100 -2.15 -2.55 -10.85
CA GLN A 100 -2.58 -2.39 -12.23
C GLN A 100 -2.65 -3.75 -12.96
N TRP A 101 -1.67 -4.62 -12.75
CA TRP A 101 -1.70 -5.99 -13.27
C TRP A 101 -2.92 -6.75 -12.74
N GLY A 102 -3.20 -6.68 -11.44
CA GLY A 102 -4.37 -7.33 -10.84
C GLY A 102 -5.70 -6.79 -11.39
N GLU A 103 -5.78 -5.50 -11.67
CA GLU A 103 -6.94 -4.88 -12.30
C GLU A 103 -7.11 -5.29 -13.76
N HIS A 104 -6.02 -5.39 -14.52
CA HIS A 104 -6.05 -5.83 -15.91
C HIS A 104 -6.49 -7.30 -16.04
N GLU A 105 -5.91 -8.20 -15.24
CA GLU A 105 -6.16 -9.65 -15.35
C GLU A 105 -7.44 -10.11 -14.65
N PHE A 106 -7.81 -9.44 -13.54
CA PHE A 106 -8.87 -9.91 -12.64
C PHE A 106 -9.86 -8.81 -12.25
N GLY A 107 -9.82 -7.66 -12.92
CA GLY A 107 -10.74 -6.54 -12.70
C GLY A 107 -12.18 -6.86 -13.10
N PRO A 108 -13.16 -6.09 -12.59
CA PRO A 108 -14.54 -6.27 -12.98
C PRO A 108 -14.76 -5.72 -14.40
N PRO A 109 -15.72 -6.28 -15.18
CA PRO A 109 -16.01 -5.81 -16.54
C PRO A 109 -16.42 -4.33 -16.64
N ALA A 110 -16.92 -3.77 -15.53
CA ALA A 110 -17.33 -2.37 -15.46
C ALA A 110 -16.16 -1.38 -15.52
N GLY A 111 -14.90 -1.84 -15.39
CA GLY A 111 -13.70 -1.01 -15.40
C GLY A 111 -12.98 -1.01 -14.05
N PRO A 112 -11.94 -0.17 -13.88
CA PRO A 112 -11.07 -0.26 -12.71
C PRO A 112 -11.80 0.08 -11.41
N ARG A 113 -11.38 -0.52 -10.30
CA ARG A 113 -11.92 -0.20 -8.96
C ARG A 113 -11.41 1.12 -8.42
N ARG A 114 -10.19 1.51 -8.81
CA ARG A 114 -9.56 2.78 -8.44
C ARG A 114 -9.01 3.44 -9.68
N VAL A 115 -9.17 4.77 -9.76
CA VAL A 115 -8.53 5.58 -10.78
C VAL A 115 -7.49 6.46 -10.09
N PHE A 116 -6.31 6.54 -10.69
CA PHE A 116 -5.24 7.42 -10.25
C PHE A 116 -5.09 8.57 -11.24
N SER A 117 -4.97 9.79 -10.74
CA SER A 117 -4.75 10.98 -11.57
C SER A 117 -3.63 11.85 -11.03
N HIS A 118 -2.95 12.56 -11.93
CA HIS A 118 -1.91 13.50 -11.55
C HIS A 118 -2.54 14.70 -10.84
N ALA A 119 -2.13 14.96 -9.60
CA ALA A 119 -2.73 15.97 -8.73
C ALA A 119 -2.70 17.37 -9.36
N ASP A 120 -1.64 17.72 -10.09
CA ASP A 120 -1.46 19.07 -10.62
C ASP A 120 -2.37 19.38 -11.81
N CYS A 121 -2.69 18.36 -12.63
CA CYS A 121 -3.39 18.58 -13.91
C CYS A 121 -4.71 17.82 -14.04
N GLY A 122 -5.04 16.97 -13.06
CA GLY A 122 -6.26 16.17 -13.00
C GLY A 122 -6.35 15.01 -14.01
N THR A 123 -5.37 14.85 -14.90
CA THR A 123 -5.39 13.79 -15.92
C THR A 123 -5.10 12.44 -15.30
N ALA A 124 -5.92 11.44 -15.62
CA ALA A 124 -5.68 10.05 -15.23
C ALA A 124 -4.31 9.58 -15.73
N VAL A 125 -3.57 8.89 -14.86
CA VAL A 125 -2.29 8.28 -15.26
C VAL A 125 -2.56 6.96 -15.99
N THR A 126 -1.64 6.58 -16.87
CA THR A 126 -1.70 5.27 -17.55
C THR A 126 -1.41 4.13 -16.58
N GLU A 127 -1.56 2.89 -17.06
CA GLU A 127 -1.20 1.68 -16.30
C GLU A 127 0.28 1.61 -15.89
N SER A 128 1.16 2.33 -16.59
CA SER A 128 2.57 2.48 -16.23
C SER A 128 2.83 3.66 -15.28
N GLY A 129 1.79 4.39 -14.87
CA GLY A 129 1.87 5.55 -13.99
C GLY A 129 2.24 6.85 -14.70
N LEU A 130 2.33 6.86 -16.04
CA LEU A 130 2.64 8.07 -16.82
C LEU A 130 1.43 9.00 -16.85
N CYS A 131 1.64 10.28 -16.55
CA CYS A 131 0.67 11.32 -16.87
C CYS A 131 0.82 11.72 -18.36
N PRO A 132 -0.16 11.43 -19.23
CA PRO A 132 -0.02 11.68 -20.66
C PRO A 132 0.00 13.18 -21.01
N ARG A 133 -0.59 14.02 -20.16
CA ARG A 133 -0.61 15.48 -20.34
C ARG A 133 0.72 16.14 -19.96
N CYS A 134 1.25 15.83 -18.79
CA CYS A 134 2.50 16.41 -18.30
C CYS A 134 3.75 15.70 -18.84
N ARG A 135 3.59 14.48 -19.36
CA ARG A 135 4.66 13.59 -19.81
C ARG A 135 5.68 13.27 -18.71
N THR A 136 5.20 13.07 -17.49
CA THR A 136 5.98 12.69 -16.31
C THR A 136 5.37 11.47 -15.65
N VAL A 137 6.17 10.72 -14.89
CA VAL A 137 5.66 9.71 -13.96
C VAL A 137 5.63 10.36 -12.57
N PRO A 138 4.48 10.94 -12.13
CA PRO A 138 4.41 11.56 -10.82
C PRO A 138 4.71 10.57 -9.70
N GLY A 139 5.41 11.05 -8.67
CA GLY A 139 5.57 10.30 -7.43
C GLY A 139 4.22 10.17 -6.71
N PRO A 140 4.10 9.27 -5.72
CA PRO A 140 2.85 9.05 -5.01
C PRO A 140 2.32 10.33 -4.36
N ALA A 141 3.17 11.22 -3.84
CA ALA A 141 2.74 12.50 -3.26
C ALA A 141 1.94 13.40 -4.22
N ASP A 142 2.11 13.22 -5.53
CA ASP A 142 1.45 13.99 -6.58
C ASP A 142 0.37 13.17 -7.31
N LEU A 143 -0.11 12.10 -6.68
CA LEU A 143 -1.22 11.30 -7.18
C LEU A 143 -2.48 11.51 -6.33
N MET A 144 -3.60 11.63 -7.03
CA MET A 144 -4.94 11.51 -6.48
C MET A 144 -5.47 10.11 -6.76
N VAL A 145 -6.15 9.51 -5.80
CA VAL A 145 -6.93 8.29 -5.97
C VAL A 145 -8.42 8.60 -5.84
N SER A 146 -9.23 8.02 -6.70
CA SER A 146 -10.69 8.07 -6.64
C SER A 146 -11.30 6.70 -6.91
N LEU A 147 -12.60 6.56 -6.66
CA LEU A 147 -13.35 5.38 -7.07
C LEU A 147 -13.44 5.33 -8.59
N GLY A 148 -13.13 4.17 -9.16
CA GLY A 148 -13.36 3.90 -10.58
C GLY A 148 -14.74 3.28 -10.83
N PRO A 149 -15.12 3.12 -12.11
CA PRO A 149 -16.43 2.59 -12.50
C PRO A 149 -16.73 1.18 -11.96
N GLY A 150 -15.71 0.37 -11.69
CA GLY A 150 -15.85 -0.97 -11.11
C GLY A 150 -15.92 -1.01 -9.58
N ALA A 151 -15.85 0.15 -8.93
CA ALA A 151 -15.89 0.23 -7.48
C ALA A 151 -17.26 -0.16 -6.91
N LYS A 152 -17.24 -0.74 -5.71
CA LYS A 152 -18.46 -1.08 -4.94
C LYS A 152 -18.38 -0.41 -3.56
N PRO A 153 -18.69 0.90 -3.44
CA PRO A 153 -18.44 1.66 -2.21
C PRO A 153 -19.20 1.16 -0.99
N GLY A 154 -20.36 0.50 -1.17
CA GLY A 154 -21.16 -0.08 -0.09
C GLY A 154 -20.70 -1.48 0.38
N LEU A 155 -19.56 -1.99 -0.11
CA LEU A 155 -19.06 -3.30 0.32
C LEU A 155 -18.46 -3.27 1.74
N ARG A 156 -17.95 -2.11 2.17
CA ARG A 156 -17.33 -1.91 3.49
C ARG A 156 -17.57 -0.47 3.96
N ASP A 157 -17.91 -0.32 5.24
CA ASP A 157 -18.23 0.96 5.89
C ASP A 157 -17.23 1.33 7.01
N ASP A 158 -16.05 0.71 7.03
CA ASP A 158 -14.99 1.10 7.97
C ASP A 158 -14.50 2.54 7.66
N PRO A 159 -13.91 3.25 8.63
CA PRO A 159 -13.49 4.64 8.46
C PRO A 159 -12.59 4.88 7.24
N VAL A 160 -11.68 3.96 6.92
CA VAL A 160 -10.78 4.08 5.76
C VAL A 160 -11.58 3.94 4.46
N SER A 161 -12.48 2.95 4.37
CA SER A 161 -13.33 2.78 3.18
C SER A 161 -14.24 3.98 2.95
N VAL A 162 -14.83 4.53 4.01
CA VAL A 162 -15.69 5.72 3.94
C VAL A 162 -14.90 6.94 3.48
N ALA A 163 -13.72 7.18 4.06
CA ALA A 163 -12.87 8.31 3.68
C ALA A 163 -12.42 8.22 2.21
N LEU A 164 -12.10 7.02 1.73
CA LEU A 164 -11.69 6.78 0.34
C LEU A 164 -12.85 6.71 -0.67
N ARG A 165 -14.08 7.09 -0.29
CA ARG A 165 -15.17 7.32 -1.25
C ARG A 165 -15.00 8.62 -2.02
N GLU A 166 -14.42 9.61 -1.34
CA GLU A 166 -14.06 10.89 -1.95
C GLU A 166 -12.65 10.82 -2.56
N PRO A 167 -12.36 11.63 -3.60
CA PRO A 167 -11.02 11.76 -4.13
C PRO A 167 -10.01 12.17 -3.05
N HIS A 168 -8.89 11.46 -2.97
CA HIS A 168 -7.90 11.62 -1.92
C HIS A 168 -6.48 11.68 -2.49
N ARG A 169 -5.63 12.57 -1.96
CA ARG A 169 -4.21 12.68 -2.35
C ARG A 169 -3.39 11.66 -1.58
N LEU A 170 -2.64 10.79 -2.26
CA LEU A 170 -1.83 9.79 -1.58
C LEU A 170 -0.83 10.44 -0.61
N LEU A 171 -0.43 9.69 0.41
CA LEU A 171 0.43 10.07 1.54
C LEU A 171 -0.14 11.16 2.48
N THR A 172 -1.24 11.81 2.11
CA THR A 172 -1.98 12.71 3.00
C THR A 172 -2.69 11.88 4.07
N PRO A 173 -2.56 12.17 5.38
CA PRO A 173 -3.24 11.37 6.40
C PRO A 173 -4.76 11.31 6.18
N LEU A 174 -5.35 10.13 6.29
CA LEU A 174 -6.80 9.96 6.40
C LEU A 174 -7.23 10.34 7.83
N ALA A 175 -8.28 11.17 7.94
CA ALA A 175 -8.84 11.63 9.22
C ALA A 175 -9.52 10.49 10.00
#